data_AF-A0A0E9LXC1-F1
#
_entry.id   AF-A0A0E9LXC1-F1
#
_cell.length_a   1.000
_cell.length_b   1.000
_cell.length_c   1.000
_cell.angle_alpha   90.00
_cell.angle_beta   90.00
_cell.angle_gamma   90.00
#
_symmetry.space_group_name_H-M   'P 1'
#
loop_
_entity.id
_entity.type
_entity.pdbx_description
1 polymer ?
#
loop_
_entity_poly.entity_id
_entity_poly.type
_entity_poly.pdbx_seq_one_letter_code
_entity_poly.pdbx_strand_id
1 'polypeptide(L)'
;MRPWLPGIQLKPTYEAGQSQLLHHLDEIPLNEMGEKSIRIYTFKYSFRDKIKGRKENLGEKSKLVIKGQSLNSAKPTLEVALIDSRGMSYGHRITLHQENGIYKIPIDQLSPTQFAIVPRPYPGFMSWLAPYWPSDSLETEAIETLQISLVPATDDYQPEPLEYYLQEIWLE
;
A
#
# COMPACT_ATOMS: atom_id res chain seq x y z
N MET A 1 7.62 -17.98 -9.60
CA MET A 1 7.58 -17.02 -10.72
C MET A 1 6.63 -15.89 -10.32
N ARG A 2 7.06 -14.62 -10.33
CA ARG A 2 6.13 -13.51 -10.04
C ARG A 2 5.19 -13.35 -11.23
N PRO A 3 3.87 -13.30 -11.04
CA PRO A 3 2.95 -13.07 -12.16
C PRO A 3 3.21 -11.68 -12.75
N TRP A 4 3.27 -11.61 -14.08
CA TRP A 4 3.35 -10.34 -14.78
C TRP A 4 1.99 -9.62 -14.66
N LEU A 5 2.02 -8.35 -14.25
CA LEU A 5 0.83 -7.50 -14.14
C LEU A 5 0.98 -6.35 -15.15
N PRO A 6 0.27 -6.38 -16.30
CA PRO A 6 0.45 -5.40 -17.38
C PRO A 6 0.19 -3.96 -16.93
N GLY A 7 -0.77 -3.78 -16.03
CA GLY A 7 -1.13 -2.48 -15.47
C GLY A 7 -0.15 -1.91 -14.45
N ILE A 8 0.94 -2.61 -14.11
CA ILE A 8 1.94 -2.14 -13.14
C ILE A 8 3.26 -1.91 -13.86
N GLN A 9 3.64 -0.64 -14.04
CA GLN A 9 4.81 -0.28 -14.86
C GLN A 9 5.71 0.72 -14.13
N LEU A 10 7.01 0.47 -14.12
CA LEU A 10 7.98 1.47 -13.70
C LEU A 10 8.28 2.40 -14.88
N LYS A 11 8.04 3.71 -14.72
CA LYS A 11 8.31 4.73 -15.74
C LYS A 11 9.36 5.72 -15.23
N PRO A 12 10.30 6.17 -16.06
CA PRO A 12 11.18 7.27 -15.71
C PRO A 12 10.38 8.57 -15.62
N THR A 13 10.88 9.51 -14.82
CA THR A 13 10.38 10.89 -14.76
C THR A 13 11.30 11.83 -15.55
N TYR A 14 10.90 13.09 -15.71
CA TYR A 14 11.77 14.12 -16.31
C TYR A 14 13.02 14.41 -15.47
N GLU A 15 12.94 14.23 -14.15
CA GLU A 15 14.08 14.36 -13.25
C GLU A 15 14.99 13.14 -13.33
N ALA A 16 16.29 13.39 -13.50
CA ALA A 16 17.30 12.33 -13.64
C ALA A 16 17.40 11.50 -12.36
N GLY A 17 17.40 10.17 -12.52
CA GLY A 17 17.51 9.22 -11.40
C GLY A 17 16.21 8.98 -10.64
N GLN A 18 15.10 9.60 -11.05
CA GLN A 18 13.79 9.36 -10.47
C GLN A 18 12.93 8.47 -11.38
N SER A 19 12.04 7.71 -10.76
CA SER A 19 11.09 6.84 -11.45
C SER A 19 9.81 6.76 -10.63
N GLN A 20 8.70 6.55 -11.31
CA GLN A 20 7.39 6.41 -10.72
C GLN A 20 6.80 5.04 -11.07
N LEU A 21 6.19 4.39 -10.09
CA LEU A 21 5.45 3.16 -10.27
C LEU A 21 4.02 3.53 -10.69
N LEU A 22 3.72 3.31 -11.95
CA LEU A 22 2.43 3.55 -12.58
C LEU A 22 1.50 2.36 -12.32
N HIS A 23 0.27 2.67 -11.92
CA HIS A 23 -0.80 1.71 -11.67
C HIS A 23 -1.99 2.04 -12.57
N HIS A 24 -2.25 1.18 -13.56
CA HIS A 24 -3.46 1.14 -14.38
C HIS A 24 -4.30 -0.06 -13.94
N LEU A 25 -5.23 0.16 -13.02
CA LEU A 25 -5.92 -0.95 -12.37
C LEU A 25 -6.95 -1.65 -13.27
N ASP A 26 -7.33 -1.02 -14.39
CA ASP A 26 -8.18 -1.62 -15.42
C ASP A 26 -7.55 -2.83 -16.11
N GLU A 27 -6.22 -2.85 -16.17
CA GLU A 27 -5.44 -3.93 -16.74
C GLU A 27 -5.12 -5.02 -15.71
N ILE A 28 -5.55 -4.86 -14.44
CA ILE A 28 -5.37 -5.86 -13.40
C ILE A 28 -6.59 -6.79 -13.37
N PRO A 29 -6.38 -8.13 -13.37
CA PRO A 29 -7.48 -9.10 -13.27
C PRO A 29 -8.37 -8.86 -12.06
N LEU A 30 -9.69 -9.06 -12.24
CA LEU A 30 -10.64 -9.10 -11.14
C LEU A 30 -10.33 -10.29 -10.22
N ASN A 31 -10.50 -10.09 -8.92
CA ASN A 31 -10.41 -11.16 -7.93
C ASN A 31 -11.81 -11.51 -7.42
N GLU A 32 -12.11 -12.80 -7.38
CA GLU A 32 -13.32 -13.32 -6.76
C GLU A 32 -13.15 -13.35 -5.24
N MET A 33 -14.07 -12.71 -4.52
CA MET A 33 -14.22 -12.81 -3.08
C MET A 33 -15.66 -13.22 -2.77
N GLY A 34 -15.89 -14.54 -2.65
CA GLY A 34 -17.24 -15.08 -2.56
C GLY A 34 -17.99 -14.87 -3.88
N GLU A 35 -19.17 -14.23 -3.81
CA GLU A 35 -20.01 -13.93 -4.98
C GLU A 35 -19.66 -12.59 -5.66
N LYS A 36 -18.73 -11.81 -5.11
CA LYS A 36 -18.36 -10.48 -5.64
C LYS A 36 -17.01 -10.53 -6.36
N SER A 37 -16.98 -9.94 -7.56
CA SER A 37 -15.75 -9.65 -8.28
C SER A 37 -15.23 -8.27 -7.88
N ILE A 38 -14.11 -8.24 -7.16
CA ILE A 38 -13.51 -7.00 -6.67
C ILE A 38 -12.10 -6.81 -7.22
N ARG A 39 -11.76 -5.57 -7.55
CA ARG A 39 -10.38 -5.19 -7.86
C ARG A 39 -9.62 -4.97 -6.56
N ILE A 40 -8.85 -5.97 -6.18
CA ILE A 40 -7.86 -5.86 -5.12
C ILE A 40 -6.48 -5.85 -5.75
N TYR A 41 -5.68 -4.85 -5.36
CA TYR A 41 -4.27 -4.83 -5.64
C TYR A 41 -3.52 -4.47 -4.36
N THR A 42 -2.60 -5.35 -3.95
CA THR A 42 -1.74 -5.13 -2.80
C THR A 42 -0.32 -5.54 -3.15
N PHE A 43 0.64 -4.74 -2.71
CA PHE A 43 2.05 -5.14 -2.72
C PHE A 43 2.69 -4.88 -1.36
N LYS A 44 3.78 -5.60 -1.12
CA LYS A 44 4.61 -5.46 0.07
C LYS A 44 6.05 -5.19 -0.32
N TYR A 45 6.70 -4.36 0.49
CA TYR A 45 8.13 -4.11 0.38
C TYR A 45 8.76 -4.26 1.77
N SER A 46 9.55 -5.32 1.95
CA SER A 46 10.35 -5.46 3.16
C SER A 46 11.59 -4.58 3.03
N PHE A 47 11.77 -3.68 4.00
CA PHE A 47 12.94 -2.82 4.12
C PHE A 47 13.85 -3.25 5.29
N ARG A 48 13.58 -4.41 5.90
CA ARG A 48 14.34 -4.98 7.02
C ARG A 48 15.86 -4.90 6.83
N ASP A 49 16.35 -5.29 5.65
CA ASP A 49 17.78 -5.31 5.36
C ASP A 49 18.37 -3.90 5.24
N LYS A 50 17.56 -2.92 4.81
CA LYS A 50 17.97 -1.51 4.66
C LYS A 50 18.07 -0.78 6.01
N ILE A 51 17.34 -1.24 7.01
CA ILE A 51 17.33 -0.66 8.36
C ILE A 51 18.19 -1.46 9.36
N LYS A 52 18.89 -2.49 8.90
CA LYS A 52 19.75 -3.33 9.74
C LYS A 52 20.82 -2.46 10.41
N GLY A 53 20.82 -2.41 11.74
CA GLY A 53 21.74 -1.60 12.54
C GLY A 53 21.36 -0.11 12.67
N ARG A 54 20.18 0.31 12.21
CA ARG A 54 19.66 1.68 12.37
C ARG A 54 18.22 1.70 12.90
N LYS A 55 17.85 0.67 13.64
CA LYS A 55 16.48 0.52 14.17
C LYS A 55 16.13 1.64 15.16
N GLU A 56 17.09 2.04 15.98
CA GLU A 56 16.93 3.15 16.95
C GLU A 56 16.56 4.46 16.25
N ASN A 57 17.14 4.74 15.07
CA ASN A 57 16.80 5.93 14.27
C ASN A 57 15.35 5.94 13.77
N LEU A 58 14.65 4.80 13.79
CA LEU A 58 13.23 4.74 13.43
C LEU A 58 12.35 5.27 14.57
N GLY A 59 12.77 5.13 15.83
CA GLY A 59 12.03 5.62 17.00
C GLY A 59 11.87 7.15 16.99
N GLU A 60 12.79 7.87 16.35
CA GLU A 60 12.73 9.33 16.20
C GLU A 60 11.76 9.79 15.10
N LYS A 61 11.27 8.87 14.27
CA LYS A 61 10.39 9.19 13.15
C LYS A 61 8.96 9.37 13.63
N SER A 62 8.33 10.44 13.15
CA SER A 62 6.99 10.86 13.56
C SER A 62 5.97 10.75 12.43
N LYS A 63 6.42 10.73 11.17
CA LYS A 63 5.53 10.71 10.00
C LYS A 63 5.96 9.69 8.97
N LEU A 64 4.98 9.03 8.38
CA LEU A 64 5.10 8.28 7.13
C LEU A 64 4.65 9.18 5.98
N VAL A 65 5.52 9.35 4.98
CA VAL A 65 5.26 10.24 3.85
C VAL A 65 5.24 9.45 2.55
N ILE A 66 4.23 9.76 1.73
CA ILE A 66 3.99 9.12 0.44
C ILE A 66 3.96 10.23 -0.61
N LYS A 67 4.81 10.13 -1.63
CA LYS A 67 4.75 10.95 -2.82
C LYS A 67 4.10 10.17 -3.95
N GLY A 68 3.00 10.69 -4.48
CA GLY A 68 2.21 10.06 -5.53
C GLY A 68 0.97 10.90 -5.83
N GLN A 69 0.29 10.61 -6.93
CA GLN A 69 -0.92 11.35 -7.31
C GLN A 69 -1.84 10.48 -8.16
N SER A 70 -3.11 10.87 -8.22
CA SER A 70 -4.04 10.32 -9.21
C SER A 70 -3.79 10.93 -10.57
N LEU A 71 -3.91 10.14 -11.63
CA LEU A 71 -3.76 10.59 -13.01
C LEU A 71 -5.10 11.02 -13.64
N ASN A 72 -6.22 10.77 -12.96
CA ASN A 72 -7.56 11.10 -13.43
C ASN A 72 -8.48 11.55 -12.27
N SER A 73 -9.77 11.70 -12.55
CA SER A 73 -10.77 12.16 -11.60
C SER A 73 -11.18 11.14 -10.54
N ALA A 74 -10.76 9.88 -10.67
CA ALA A 74 -11.31 8.76 -9.92
C ALA A 74 -10.80 8.65 -8.47
N LYS A 75 -9.81 9.47 -8.07
CA LYS A 75 -9.32 9.66 -6.68
C LYS A 75 -9.17 8.35 -5.89
N PRO A 76 -8.24 7.45 -6.27
CA PRO A 76 -8.08 6.15 -5.62
C PRO A 76 -7.74 6.31 -4.14
N THR A 77 -8.39 5.49 -3.31
CA THR A 77 -8.07 5.36 -1.89
C THR A 77 -7.08 4.21 -1.67
N LEU A 78 -5.94 4.52 -1.06
CA LEU A 78 -4.93 3.55 -0.68
C LEU A 78 -4.91 3.38 0.83
N GLU A 79 -4.83 2.15 1.30
CA GLU A 79 -4.42 1.85 2.66
C GLU A 79 -2.91 1.66 2.68
N VAL A 80 -2.24 2.55 3.42
CA VAL A 80 -0.81 2.52 3.65
C VAL A 80 -0.58 1.95 5.04
N ALA A 81 0.11 0.82 5.13
CA ALA A 81 0.35 0.15 6.39
C ALA A 81 1.82 -0.20 6.60
N LEU A 82 2.25 -0.09 7.86
CA LEU A 82 3.54 -0.58 8.35
C LEU A 82 3.30 -1.88 9.12
N ILE A 83 4.17 -2.87 8.87
CA ILE A 83 4.11 -4.17 9.51
C ILE A 83 5.36 -4.33 10.38
N ASP A 84 5.14 -4.68 11.63
CA ASP A 84 6.20 -4.95 12.60
C ASP A 84 6.77 -6.37 12.47
N SER A 85 7.88 -6.61 13.17
CA SER A 85 8.55 -7.92 13.20
C SER A 85 7.74 -9.04 13.87
N ARG A 86 6.60 -8.72 14.52
CA ARG A 86 5.63 -9.68 15.06
C ARG A 86 4.54 -10.03 14.03
N GLY A 87 4.51 -9.34 12.89
CA GLY A 87 3.50 -9.50 11.85
C GLY A 87 2.23 -8.66 12.06
N MET A 88 2.23 -7.75 13.03
CA MET A 88 1.10 -6.84 13.26
C MET A 88 1.15 -5.69 12.25
N SER A 89 0.01 -5.38 11.64
CA SER A 89 -0.12 -4.38 10.58
C SER A 89 -0.87 -3.15 11.12
N TYR A 90 -0.31 -1.96 10.91
CA TYR A 90 -0.87 -0.69 11.35
C TYR A 90 -1.00 0.23 10.14
N GLY A 91 -2.23 0.62 9.81
CA GLY A 91 -2.53 1.32 8.57
C GLY A 91 -3.32 2.59 8.76
N HIS A 92 -3.28 3.40 7.71
CA HIS A 92 -4.09 4.59 7.53
C HIS A 92 -4.47 4.74 6.05
N ARG A 93 -5.65 5.28 5.79
CA ARG A 93 -6.17 5.44 4.43
C ARG A 93 -5.88 6.84 3.92
N ILE A 94 -5.34 6.93 2.71
CA ILE A 94 -5.14 8.19 2.00
C ILE A 94 -5.93 8.17 0.69
N THR A 95 -6.53 9.29 0.33
CA THR A 95 -7.15 9.48 -0.99
C THR A 95 -6.19 10.24 -1.88
N LEU A 96 -5.81 9.68 -3.02
CA LEU A 96 -4.93 10.37 -3.97
C LEU A 96 -5.73 11.39 -4.79
N HIS A 97 -5.20 12.59 -4.90
CA HIS A 97 -5.73 13.69 -5.70
C HIS A 97 -4.79 13.98 -6.88
N GLN A 98 -5.27 14.71 -7.90
CA GLN A 98 -4.45 15.10 -9.06
C GLN A 98 -3.44 16.21 -8.72
N GLU A 99 -3.80 17.10 -7.79
CA GLU A 99 -3.00 18.30 -7.48
C GLU A 99 -2.06 18.12 -6.28
N ASN A 100 -2.38 17.18 -5.38
CA ASN A 100 -1.62 17.00 -4.14
C ASN A 100 -0.71 15.77 -4.28
N GLY A 101 0.59 16.02 -4.42
CA GLY A 101 1.58 14.98 -4.69
C GLY A 101 2.22 14.38 -3.44
N ILE A 102 1.98 14.92 -2.23
CA ILE A 102 2.65 14.49 -0.98
C ILE A 102 1.63 14.33 0.14
N TYR A 103 1.57 13.13 0.71
CA TYR A 103 0.69 12.76 1.82
C TYR A 103 1.54 12.46 3.04
N LYS A 104 1.31 13.21 4.13
CA LYS A 104 2.01 13.03 5.41
C LYS A 104 1.06 12.43 6.43
N ILE A 105 1.37 11.22 6.90
CA ILE A 105 0.59 10.46 7.87
C ILE A 105 1.36 10.45 9.18
N PRO A 106 0.86 11.08 10.25
CA PRO A 106 1.42 10.92 11.59
C PRO A 106 1.43 9.43 12.02
N ILE A 107 2.55 8.95 12.57
CA ILE A 107 2.70 7.54 12.96
C ILE A 107 1.68 7.16 14.05
N ASP A 108 1.32 8.10 14.94
CA ASP A 108 0.30 7.93 15.98
C ASP A 108 -1.14 7.80 15.43
N GLN A 109 -1.36 8.15 14.15
CA GLN A 109 -2.64 7.93 13.45
C GLN A 109 -2.71 6.58 12.73
N LEU A 110 -1.66 5.78 12.77
CA LEU A 110 -1.69 4.41 12.29
C LEU A 110 -2.44 3.54 13.31
N SER A 111 -3.44 2.82 12.83
CA SER A 111 -4.28 1.95 13.67
C SER A 111 -4.17 0.49 13.20
N PRO A 112 -4.36 -0.50 14.09
CA PRO A 112 -4.36 -1.91 13.69
C PRO A 112 -5.28 -2.15 12.48
N THR A 113 -4.74 -2.76 11.43
CA THR A 113 -5.45 -3.06 10.18
C THR A 113 -5.17 -4.49 9.72
N GLN A 114 -5.90 -4.93 8.71
CA GLN A 114 -5.78 -6.25 8.12
C GLN A 114 -4.41 -6.45 7.44
N PHE A 115 -3.82 -7.62 7.68
CA PHE A 115 -2.62 -8.06 6.98
C PHE A 115 -3.00 -8.74 5.67
N ALA A 116 -2.47 -8.28 4.54
CA ALA A 116 -2.73 -8.90 3.24
C ALA A 116 -1.80 -10.09 2.98
N ILE A 117 -2.35 -11.25 2.63
CA ILE A 117 -1.56 -12.43 2.29
C ILE A 117 -1.22 -12.38 0.80
N VAL A 118 0.01 -12.00 0.47
CA VAL A 118 0.52 -11.88 -0.91
C VAL A 118 1.82 -12.69 -1.09
N PRO A 119 1.97 -13.50 -2.17
CA PRO A 119 1.01 -13.74 -3.26
C PRO A 119 -0.23 -14.52 -2.79
N ARG A 120 -1.31 -14.50 -3.59
CA ARG A 120 -2.60 -15.11 -3.24
C ARG A 120 -2.41 -16.56 -2.76
N PRO A 121 -2.91 -16.91 -1.56
CA PRO A 121 -2.86 -18.29 -1.08
C PRO A 121 -3.78 -19.18 -1.92
N TYR A 122 -3.36 -20.42 -2.17
CA TYR A 122 -4.27 -21.48 -2.60
C TYR A 122 -4.95 -22.07 -1.36
N PRO A 123 -6.24 -22.42 -1.40
CA PRO A 123 -7.17 -22.31 -2.52
C PRO A 123 -7.70 -20.88 -2.75
N GLY A 124 -8.10 -20.55 -3.98
CA GLY A 124 -8.49 -19.19 -4.37
C GLY A 124 -9.65 -18.57 -3.58
N PHE A 125 -10.49 -19.37 -2.93
CA PHE A 125 -11.61 -18.90 -2.10
C PHE A 125 -11.19 -18.41 -0.70
N MET A 126 -9.92 -18.59 -0.29
CA MET A 126 -9.44 -18.07 0.99
C MET A 126 -9.35 -16.54 0.97
N SER A 127 -9.66 -15.92 2.11
CA SER A 127 -9.56 -14.47 2.28
C SER A 127 -8.13 -13.99 1.99
N TRP A 128 -8.03 -12.90 1.24
CA TRP A 128 -6.76 -12.18 1.01
C TRP A 128 -6.28 -11.45 2.26
N LEU A 129 -7.20 -11.20 3.19
CA LEU A 129 -6.99 -10.38 4.37
C LEU A 129 -7.07 -11.29 5.60
N ALA A 130 -5.95 -11.41 6.30
CA ALA A 130 -5.92 -12.04 7.61
C ALA A 130 -6.60 -11.12 8.63
N PRO A 131 -7.34 -11.69 9.60
CA PRO A 131 -7.88 -10.91 10.69
C PRO A 131 -6.73 -10.25 11.46
N TYR A 132 -6.98 -9.04 11.94
CA TYR A 132 -6.08 -8.38 12.88
C TYR A 132 -6.68 -8.45 14.28
N TRP A 133 -5.80 -8.46 15.27
CA TRP A 133 -6.17 -8.39 16.67
C TRP A 133 -5.91 -6.98 17.18
N PRO A 134 -6.76 -6.44 18.05
CA PRO A 134 -6.42 -5.24 18.80
C PRO A 134 -5.07 -5.46 19.46
N SER A 135 -4.11 -4.60 19.15
CA SER A 135 -2.76 -4.62 19.72
C SER A 135 -2.46 -3.27 20.34
N ASP A 136 -1.42 -3.26 21.15
CA ASP A 136 -0.80 -2.04 21.65
C ASP A 136 -0.40 -1.11 20.49
N SER A 137 -0.08 0.14 20.82
CA SER A 137 0.43 1.11 19.85
C SER A 137 1.62 0.56 19.05
N LEU A 138 1.73 0.98 17.80
CA LEU A 138 2.85 0.63 16.93
C LEU A 138 4.20 0.99 17.57
N GLU A 139 5.08 0.01 17.70
CA GLU A 139 6.49 0.21 18.06
C GLU A 139 7.29 0.51 16.78
N THR A 140 7.63 1.78 16.54
CA THR A 140 8.28 2.22 15.30
C THR A 140 9.63 1.54 15.05
N GLU A 141 10.35 1.14 16.11
CA GLU A 141 11.64 0.42 16.00
C GLU A 141 11.50 -1.03 15.51
N ALA A 142 10.29 -1.58 15.61
CA ALA A 142 9.97 -2.94 15.21
C ALA A 142 9.47 -3.05 13.77
N ILE A 143 9.20 -1.93 13.07
CA ILE A 143 8.72 -1.94 11.68
C ILE A 143 9.77 -2.51 10.73
N GLU A 144 9.32 -3.31 9.77
CA GLU A 144 10.24 -3.91 8.81
C GLU A 144 9.66 -4.06 7.39
N THR A 145 8.35 -3.85 7.24
CA THR A 145 7.67 -4.02 5.95
C THR A 145 6.62 -2.94 5.73
N LEU A 146 6.58 -2.41 4.52
CA LEU A 146 5.51 -1.55 4.01
C LEU A 146 4.50 -2.43 3.26
N GLN A 147 3.20 -2.18 3.48
CA GLN A 147 2.09 -2.74 2.72
C GLN A 147 1.29 -1.58 2.12
N ILE A 148 1.05 -1.63 0.82
CA ILE A 148 0.16 -0.70 0.11
C ILE A 148 -0.96 -1.53 -0.49
N SER A 149 -2.19 -1.21 -0.14
CA SER A 149 -3.39 -1.87 -0.66
C SER A 149 -4.31 -0.84 -1.30
N LEU A 150 -4.81 -1.14 -2.50
CA LEU A 150 -5.98 -0.44 -3.02
C LEU A 150 -7.19 -0.85 -2.18
N VAL A 151 -7.89 0.13 -1.62
CA VAL A 151 -9.16 -0.09 -0.95
C VAL A 151 -10.27 0.08 -1.99
N PRO A 152 -11.14 -0.93 -2.19
CA PRO A 152 -12.30 -0.77 -3.07
C PRO A 152 -13.15 0.41 -2.58
N ALA A 153 -13.44 1.35 -3.47
CA ALA A 153 -14.42 2.40 -3.21
C ALA A 153 -15.81 1.76 -3.26
N THR A 154 -16.24 1.16 -2.14
CA THR A 154 -17.52 0.45 -1.93
C THR A 154 -17.72 -0.83 -2.76
N ASP A 155 -18.70 -1.63 -2.34
CA ASP A 155 -19.13 -2.87 -3.01
C ASP A 155 -19.66 -2.65 -4.44
N ASP A 156 -19.98 -1.40 -4.79
CA ASP A 156 -20.45 -0.96 -6.09
C ASP A 156 -19.31 -0.24 -6.85
N TYR A 157 -18.27 -0.99 -7.21
CA TYR A 157 -17.19 -0.47 -8.06
C TYR A 157 -17.78 0.16 -9.34
N GLN A 158 -17.70 1.49 -9.44
CA GLN A 158 -18.00 2.20 -10.69
C GLN A 158 -16.79 2.16 -11.62
N PRO A 159 -17.00 2.05 -12.94
CA PRO A 159 -15.99 1.66 -13.93
C PRO A 159 -15.11 2.83 -14.40
N GLU A 160 -14.89 3.87 -13.59
CA GLU A 160 -13.86 4.84 -13.98
C GLU A 160 -12.49 4.14 -13.88
N PRO A 161 -11.63 4.30 -14.89
CA PRO A 161 -10.27 3.77 -14.82
C PRO A 161 -9.62 4.30 -13.56
N LEU A 162 -9.02 3.45 -12.74
CA LEU A 162 -8.21 3.93 -11.61
C LEU A 162 -6.76 3.97 -12.06
N GLU A 163 -6.27 5.20 -12.23
CA GLU A 163 -4.90 5.47 -12.64
C GLU A 163 -4.21 6.37 -11.61
N TYR A 164 -3.07 5.90 -11.12
CA TYR A 164 -2.24 6.66 -10.20
C TYR A 164 -0.77 6.25 -10.33
N TYR A 165 0.13 7.07 -9.78
CA TYR A 165 1.50 6.66 -9.56
C TYR A 165 1.95 6.86 -8.12
N LEU A 166 2.93 6.07 -7.72
CA LEU A 166 3.71 6.26 -6.50
C LEU A 166 5.17 6.49 -6.89
N GLN A 167 5.79 7.53 -6.33
CA GLN A 167 7.18 7.90 -6.63
C GLN A 167 8.10 7.53 -5.47
N GLU A 168 7.79 8.02 -4.27
CA GLU A 168 8.66 7.88 -3.09
C GLU A 168 7.84 7.62 -1.84
N ILE A 169 8.42 6.84 -0.92
CA ILE A 169 7.83 6.57 0.40
C ILE A 169 8.97 6.60 1.42
N TRP A 170 8.84 7.42 2.46
CA TRP A 170 9.88 7.61 3.47
C TRP A 170 9.30 7.93 4.84
N LEU A 171 10.14 7.88 5.87
CA LEU A 171 9.82 8.25 7.25
C LEU A 171 10.52 9.57 7.59
N GLU A 172 9.79 10.53 8.18
CA GLU A 172 10.30 11.83 8.66
C GLU A 172 10.43 11.88 10.18
#